data_AF-A0A834BQF2-F1
#
_entry.id   AF-A0A834BQF2-F1
#
_cell.length_a   1.000
_cell.length_b   1.000
_cell.length_c   1.000
_cell.angle_alpha   90.00
_cell.angle_beta   90.00
_cell.angle_gamma   90.00
#
_symmetry.space_group_name_H-M   'P 1'
#
loop_
_entity.id
_entity.type
_entity.pdbx_description
1 polymer ?
#
loop_
_entity_poly.entity_id
_entity_poly.type
_entity_poly.pdbx_seq_one_letter_code
_entity_poly.pdbx_strand_id
1 'polypeptide(L)'
;MDMEYYLVKWKGWPDSTNTWEPLQNLKCPLLLQQFSNDKHNYLSRVKKGRAVTLNNNKALKPAIAEYIVKKAKQRIALQRWQDELNRRKNHKGMIFVENTVDLEGPPSDFYYINEYKPTPGISLVNEATFGCSCTDCFLEKCCPAEAGVLLAYNKNQQIKIPPGTPIYECNSRCQCGPDCPNRIVQKGTQYSLCIFRTSNGCGWGVKTLVKIKRMSFVMEYVGEVITSEEAERRGQLYDNKGITYLFDLDYESDEFTVDAARYGNVSHFVNHSVRNT
;
A
#
# COMPACT_ATOMS: atom_id res chain seq x y z
N MET A 1 35.98 23.99 -24.64
CA MET A 1 34.99 23.04 -24.12
C MET A 1 33.72 23.83 -23.85
N ASP A 2 32.59 23.44 -24.43
CA ASP A 2 31.30 24.04 -24.06
C ASP A 2 31.05 23.71 -22.57
N MET A 3 30.95 24.73 -21.72
CA MET A 3 30.62 24.56 -20.30
C MET A 3 29.14 24.22 -20.16
N GLU A 4 28.82 23.12 -19.47
CA GLU A 4 27.43 22.75 -19.16
C GLU A 4 26.94 23.48 -17.91
N TYR A 5 25.76 24.09 -18.03
CA TYR A 5 25.08 24.79 -16.94
C TYR A 5 23.76 24.11 -16.59
N TYR A 6 23.39 24.17 -15.32
CA TYR A 6 22.15 23.64 -14.78
C TYR A 6 21.39 24.72 -14.02
N LEU A 7 20.08 24.78 -14.20
CA LEU A 7 19.23 25.63 -13.37
C LEU A 7 18.95 24.91 -12.04
N VAL A 8 19.49 25.44 -10.94
CA VAL A 8 19.47 24.79 -9.62
C VAL A 8 18.33 25.33 -8.77
N LYS A 9 17.53 24.40 -8.20
CA LYS A 9 16.56 24.72 -7.15
C LYS A 9 17.19 24.61 -5.77
N TRP A 10 17.42 25.75 -5.11
CA TRP A 10 18.02 25.79 -3.77
C TRP A 10 17.04 25.30 -2.69
N LYS A 11 17.51 24.40 -1.82
CA LYS A 11 16.70 23.83 -0.72
C LYS A 11 16.34 24.93 0.28
N GLY A 12 15.06 25.04 0.64
CA GLY A 12 14.57 26.02 1.61
C GLY A 12 14.25 27.41 1.05
N TRP A 13 14.58 27.69 -0.21
CA TRP A 13 14.35 28.99 -0.85
C TRP A 13 13.20 28.95 -1.88
N PRO A 14 12.57 30.08 -2.25
CA PRO A 14 11.55 30.10 -3.30
C PRO A 14 12.13 29.91 -4.71
N ASP A 15 11.31 29.50 -5.68
CA ASP A 15 11.73 29.27 -7.08
C ASP A 15 12.36 30.51 -7.75
N SER A 16 12.04 31.72 -7.25
CA SER A 16 12.63 32.99 -7.70
C SER A 16 14.14 33.11 -7.43
N THR A 17 14.68 32.28 -6.55
CA THR A 17 16.11 32.26 -6.21
C THR A 17 16.93 31.26 -7.03
N ASN A 18 16.30 30.55 -7.98
CA ASN A 18 17.01 29.57 -8.80
C ASN A 18 18.10 30.24 -9.63
N THR A 19 19.30 29.65 -9.64
CA THR A 19 20.47 30.16 -10.38
C THR A 19 20.99 29.15 -11.38
N TRP A 20 21.64 29.64 -12.44
CA TRP A 20 22.37 28.80 -13.38
C TRP A 20 23.77 28.53 -12.84
N GLU A 21 24.07 27.27 -12.55
CA GLU A 21 25.35 26.84 -11.99
C GLU A 21 26.10 25.95 -12.98
N PRO A 22 27.43 26.12 -13.15
CA PRO A 22 28.24 25.22 -13.96
C PRO A 22 28.37 23.85 -13.27
N LEU A 23 28.52 22.77 -14.06
CA LEU A 23 28.62 21.39 -13.55
C LEU A 23 29.67 21.23 -12.43
N GLN A 24 30.79 21.94 -12.53
CA GLN A 24 31.88 21.86 -11.53
C GLN A 24 31.45 22.33 -10.14
N ASN A 25 30.42 23.17 -10.02
CA ASN A 25 29.89 23.65 -8.74
C ASN A 25 28.95 22.63 -8.07
N LEU A 26 28.49 21.62 -8.81
CA LEU A 26 27.42 20.72 -8.37
C LEU A 26 27.97 19.48 -7.66
N LYS A 27 27.94 19.50 -6.32
CA LYS A 27 28.38 18.38 -5.46
C LYS A 27 27.23 17.43 -5.12
N CYS A 28 26.41 17.07 -6.10
CA CYS A 28 25.20 16.25 -5.91
C CYS A 28 25.09 15.11 -6.95
N PRO A 29 26.04 14.15 -6.94
CA PRO A 29 26.14 13.12 -7.97
C PRO A 29 24.85 12.31 -8.15
N LEU A 30 24.14 12.00 -7.06
CA LEU A 30 22.87 11.27 -7.11
C LEU A 30 21.76 12.08 -7.79
N LEU A 31 21.68 13.39 -7.54
CA LEU A 31 20.67 14.25 -8.19
C LEU A 31 21.00 14.44 -9.68
N LEU A 32 22.27 14.58 -10.03
CA LEU A 32 22.72 14.66 -11.42
C LEU A 32 22.44 13.36 -12.18
N GLN A 33 22.68 12.22 -11.54
CA GLN A 33 22.35 10.91 -12.09
C GLN A 33 20.83 10.75 -12.29
N GLN A 34 20.02 11.15 -11.30
CA GLN A 34 18.56 11.12 -11.41
C GLN A 34 18.06 12.02 -12.55
N PHE A 35 18.57 13.25 -12.65
CA PHE A 35 18.25 14.16 -13.75
C PHE A 35 18.57 13.53 -15.11
N SER A 36 19.75 12.91 -15.23
CA SER A 36 20.19 12.27 -16.46
C SER A 36 19.30 11.08 -16.83
N ASN A 37 18.93 10.26 -15.84
CA ASN A 37 18.03 9.13 -16.02
C ASN A 37 16.63 9.58 -16.47
N ASP A 38 16.08 10.65 -15.88
CA ASP A 38 14.76 11.18 -16.27
C ASP A 38 14.76 11.73 -17.68
N LYS A 39 15.79 12.49 -18.04
CA LYS A 39 15.99 12.99 -19.39
C LYS A 39 16.05 11.83 -20.38
N HIS A 40 16.82 10.78 -20.08
CA HIS A 40 16.94 9.59 -20.93
C HIS A 40 15.60 8.85 -21.06
N ASN A 41 14.91 8.61 -19.94
CA ASN A 41 13.63 7.91 -19.91
C ASN A 41 12.53 8.65 -20.68
N TYR A 42 12.48 9.98 -20.59
CA TYR A 42 11.54 10.76 -21.40
C TYR A 42 11.86 10.62 -22.89
N LEU A 43 13.13 10.79 -23.28
CA LEU A 43 13.56 10.70 -24.66
C LEU A 43 13.31 9.31 -25.26
N SER A 44 13.53 8.23 -24.50
CA SER A 44 13.30 6.87 -24.97
C SER A 44 11.82 6.59 -25.23
N ARG A 45 10.91 7.14 -24.41
CA ARG A 45 9.45 7.05 -24.62
C ARG A 45 9.01 7.81 -25.87
N VAL A 46 9.54 9.02 -26.08
CA VAL A 46 9.22 9.82 -27.28
C VAL A 46 9.73 9.15 -28.56
N LYS A 47 10.92 8.54 -28.52
CA LYS A 47 11.51 7.82 -29.68
C LYS A 47 10.75 6.55 -30.07
N LYS A 48 10.12 5.85 -29.10
CA LYS A 48 9.27 4.68 -29.40
C LYS A 48 8.02 5.00 -30.24
N GLY A 49 7.67 6.29 -30.41
CA GLY A 49 6.49 6.73 -31.17
C GLY A 49 6.76 7.51 -32.46
N ARG A 50 8.02 7.84 -32.81
CA ARG A 50 8.37 8.62 -34.04
C ARG A 50 9.78 8.31 -34.55
N ALA A 51 9.95 8.23 -35.88
CA ALA A 51 11.26 8.41 -36.51
C ALA A 51 11.71 9.87 -36.32
N VAL A 52 12.93 10.13 -35.83
CA VAL A 52 13.40 11.49 -35.56
C VAL A 52 14.82 11.73 -36.08
N THR A 53 14.93 12.69 -36.99
CA THR A 53 16.11 13.47 -37.35
C THR A 53 16.61 14.29 -36.16
N LEU A 54 17.89 14.11 -35.81
CA LEU A 54 18.56 14.84 -34.72
C LEU A 54 18.85 16.28 -35.14
N ASN A 55 18.15 17.25 -34.54
CA ASN A 55 18.59 18.64 -34.53
C ASN A 55 19.33 18.94 -33.22
N ASN A 56 20.59 19.37 -33.36
CA ASN A 56 21.50 19.76 -32.29
C ASN A 56 21.14 21.15 -31.76
N ASN A 57 20.23 21.22 -30.78
CA ASN A 57 20.04 22.45 -29.99
C ASN A 57 20.75 22.33 -28.64
N LYS A 58 21.52 23.37 -28.29
CA LYS A 58 22.31 23.50 -27.05
C LYS A 58 21.46 23.59 -25.76
N ALA A 59 20.16 23.90 -25.85
CA ALA A 59 19.26 24.03 -24.72
C ALA A 59 18.24 22.87 -24.63
N LEU A 60 17.85 22.49 -23.40
CA LEU A 60 16.84 21.46 -23.16
C LEU A 60 15.47 21.94 -23.66
N LYS A 61 14.77 21.11 -24.46
CA LYS A 61 13.42 21.45 -24.95
C LYS A 61 12.46 21.68 -23.76
N PRO A 62 11.57 22.70 -23.81
CA PRO A 62 10.68 23.05 -22.69
C PRO A 62 9.87 21.87 -22.13
N ALA A 63 9.32 21.01 -22.99
CA ALA A 63 8.55 19.84 -22.56
C ALA A 63 9.36 18.82 -21.74
N ILE A 64 10.67 18.67 -22.05
CA ILE A 64 11.56 17.79 -21.28
C ILE A 64 11.86 18.42 -19.92
N ALA A 65 12.12 19.74 -19.89
CA ALA A 65 12.36 20.48 -18.66
C ALA A 65 11.15 20.38 -17.71
N GLU A 66 9.94 20.61 -18.24
CA GLU A 66 8.70 20.51 -17.48
C GLU A 66 8.49 19.10 -16.90
N TYR A 67 8.71 18.06 -17.72
CA TYR A 67 8.63 16.67 -17.26
C TYR A 67 9.59 16.39 -16.09
N ILE A 68 10.86 16.80 -16.22
CA ILE A 68 11.88 16.58 -15.19
C ILE A 68 11.50 17.28 -13.88
N VAL A 69 11.01 18.53 -13.95
CA VAL A 69 10.54 19.28 -12.77
C VAL A 69 9.35 18.56 -12.12
N LYS A 70 8.36 18.13 -12.91
CA LYS A 70 7.21 17.35 -12.39
C LYS A 70 7.66 16.06 -11.73
N LYS A 71 8.58 15.29 -12.35
CA LYS A 71 9.12 14.04 -11.80
C LYS A 71 9.87 14.27 -10.48
N ALA A 72 10.67 15.33 -10.39
CA ALA A 72 11.35 15.71 -9.15
C ALA A 72 10.36 16.06 -8.02
N LYS A 73 9.33 16.88 -8.31
CA LYS A 73 8.27 17.22 -7.34
C LYS A 73 7.48 15.98 -6.91
N GLN A 74 7.16 15.09 -7.84
CA GLN A 74 6.49 13.82 -7.57
C GLN A 74 7.29 12.95 -6.60
N ARG A 75 8.61 12.78 -6.78
CA ARG A 75 9.45 12.00 -5.85
C ARG A 75 9.39 12.53 -4.43
N ILE A 76 9.44 13.85 -4.25
CA ILE A 76 9.33 14.48 -2.94
C ILE A 76 7.95 14.19 -2.33
N ALA A 77 6.88 14.30 -3.12
CA ALA A 77 5.52 14.01 -2.66
C ALA A 77 5.35 12.54 -2.25
N LEU A 78 5.84 11.59 -3.06
CA LEU A 78 5.79 10.17 -2.76
C LEU A 78 6.61 9.81 -1.52
N GLN A 79 7.78 10.43 -1.32
CA GLN A 79 8.57 10.24 -0.11
C GLN A 79 7.81 10.72 1.14
N ARG A 80 7.21 11.91 1.10
CA ARG A 80 6.40 12.43 2.21
C ARG A 80 5.21 11.53 2.53
N TRP A 81 4.56 10.99 1.50
CA TRP A 81 3.45 10.05 1.66
C TRP A 81 3.92 8.73 2.28
N GLN A 82 5.04 8.17 1.82
CA GLN A 82 5.67 7.00 2.44
C GLN A 82 5.96 7.24 3.93
N ASP A 83 6.52 8.40 4.27
CA ASP A 83 6.84 8.75 5.66
C ASP A 83 5.55 8.85 6.50
N GLU A 84 4.47 9.40 5.94
CA GLU A 84 3.17 9.46 6.61
C GLU A 84 2.56 8.07 6.83
N LEU A 85 2.57 7.20 5.81
CA LEU A 85 2.11 5.81 5.94
C LEU A 85 2.86 5.07 7.07
N ASN A 86 4.18 5.24 7.15
CA ASN A 86 4.99 4.60 8.19
C ASN A 86 4.82 5.23 9.58
N ARG A 87 4.41 6.51 9.69
CA ARG A 87 4.00 7.10 10.96
C ARG A 87 2.65 6.59 11.45
N ARG A 88 1.73 6.28 10.52
CA ARG A 88 0.36 5.84 10.82
C ARG A 88 0.25 4.35 11.11
N LYS A 89 1.08 3.50 10.48
CA LYS A 89 1.02 2.05 10.67
C LYS A 89 1.34 1.65 12.12
N ASN A 90 0.65 0.63 12.63
CA ASN A 90 0.92 0.04 13.95
C ASN A 90 1.57 -1.36 13.89
N HIS A 91 1.90 -1.84 12.69
CA HIS A 91 2.51 -3.16 12.47
C HIS A 91 4.01 -3.08 12.19
N LYS A 92 4.69 -4.24 12.22
CA LYS A 92 6.15 -4.34 12.11
C LYS A 92 6.67 -4.02 10.71
N GLY A 93 5.99 -4.49 9.68
CA GLY A 93 6.41 -4.32 8.28
C GLY A 93 6.55 -2.86 7.87
N MET A 94 7.57 -2.50 7.09
CA MET A 94 7.69 -1.15 6.53
C MET A 94 6.84 -1.03 5.26
N ILE A 95 6.28 0.16 5.03
CA ILE A 95 5.54 0.47 3.80
C ILE A 95 6.42 1.35 2.92
N PHE A 96 6.70 0.91 1.71
CA PHE A 96 7.46 1.67 0.72
C PHE A 96 6.54 2.18 -0.40
N VAL A 97 6.92 3.27 -1.05
CA VAL A 97 6.19 3.82 -2.19
C VAL A 97 7.15 4.05 -3.35
N GLU A 98 6.83 3.54 -4.54
CA GLU A 98 7.61 3.79 -5.75
C GLU A 98 6.73 4.10 -6.97
N ASN A 99 7.18 5.05 -7.81
CA ASN A 99 6.59 5.25 -9.14
C ASN A 99 7.68 5.51 -10.18
N THR A 100 8.00 4.47 -10.94
CA THR A 100 8.95 4.51 -12.06
C THR A 100 8.25 4.57 -13.43
N VAL A 101 6.91 4.56 -13.45
CA VAL A 101 6.10 4.39 -14.66
C VAL A 101 5.60 5.73 -15.18
N ASP A 102 4.94 6.54 -14.37
CA ASP A 102 4.30 7.78 -14.82
C ASP A 102 4.55 8.94 -13.81
N LEU A 103 3.74 10.00 -13.91
CA LEU A 103 3.83 11.19 -13.05
C LEU A 103 2.78 11.20 -11.92
N GLU A 104 2.06 10.10 -11.70
CA GLU A 104 1.01 10.01 -10.66
C GLU A 104 1.60 10.19 -9.25
N GLY A 105 1.07 11.16 -8.50
CA GLY A 105 1.47 11.44 -7.12
C GLY A 105 0.73 10.57 -6.10
N PRO A 106 0.89 10.88 -4.80
CA PRO A 106 0.06 10.29 -3.75
C PRO A 106 -1.45 10.49 -4.05
N PRO A 107 -2.31 9.51 -3.73
CA PRO A 107 -3.76 9.69 -3.84
C PRO A 107 -4.22 10.83 -2.92
N SER A 108 -5.13 11.68 -3.41
CA SER A 108 -5.55 12.90 -2.72
C SER A 108 -6.60 12.69 -1.62
N ASP A 109 -7.38 11.61 -1.68
CA ASP A 109 -8.51 11.35 -0.76
C ASP A 109 -8.44 9.92 -0.18
N PHE A 110 -7.25 9.54 0.30
CA PHE A 110 -7.01 8.27 0.97
C PHE A 110 -6.38 8.49 2.35
N TYR A 111 -6.93 7.84 3.37
CA TYR A 111 -6.53 7.95 4.77
C TYR A 111 -6.17 6.56 5.31
N TYR A 112 -4.92 6.42 5.76
CA TYR A 112 -4.45 5.13 6.27
C TYR A 112 -5.03 4.84 7.66
N ILE A 113 -5.67 3.68 7.81
CA ILE A 113 -6.16 3.14 9.08
C ILE A 113 -5.59 1.74 9.32
N ASN A 114 -5.51 1.32 10.59
CA ASN A 114 -4.95 0.01 10.96
C ASN A 114 -6.02 -1.05 11.26
N GLU A 115 -7.21 -0.61 11.64
CA GLU A 115 -8.33 -1.42 12.11
C GLU A 115 -9.61 -0.88 11.49
N TYR A 116 -10.71 -1.62 11.58
CA TYR A 116 -12.01 -1.18 11.08
C TYR A 116 -12.45 0.16 11.67
N LYS A 117 -13.07 0.99 10.81
CA LYS A 117 -13.66 2.28 11.19
C LYS A 117 -15.19 2.20 11.09
N PRO A 118 -15.91 1.81 12.15
CA PRO A 118 -17.37 1.73 12.10
C PRO A 118 -17.99 3.12 11.91
N THR A 119 -19.03 3.21 11.10
CA THR A 119 -19.84 4.44 11.00
C THR A 119 -20.77 4.62 12.19
N PRO A 120 -21.25 5.85 12.47
CA PRO A 120 -22.17 6.10 13.57
C PRO A 120 -23.37 5.14 13.57
N GLY A 121 -23.68 4.56 14.72
CA GLY A 121 -24.75 3.56 14.88
C GLY A 121 -24.29 2.11 14.80
N ILE A 122 -23.09 1.83 14.26
CA ILE A 122 -22.51 0.48 14.22
C ILE A 122 -21.56 0.30 15.41
N SER A 123 -21.82 -0.70 16.23
CA SER A 123 -20.92 -1.12 17.31
C SER A 123 -20.24 -2.42 16.93
N LEU A 124 -18.94 -2.38 16.67
CA LEU A 124 -18.15 -3.60 16.49
C LEU A 124 -17.97 -4.25 17.86
N VAL A 125 -18.86 -5.15 18.21
CA VAL A 125 -18.80 -5.87 19.49
C VAL A 125 -17.67 -6.89 19.42
N ASN A 126 -16.44 -6.46 19.69
CA ASN A 126 -15.31 -7.38 19.88
C ASN A 126 -15.17 -7.78 21.35
N GLU A 127 -16.28 -7.96 22.04
CA GLU A 127 -16.26 -8.50 23.39
C GLU A 127 -16.26 -10.01 23.31
N ALA A 128 -15.07 -10.58 23.08
CA ALA A 128 -14.85 -12.00 23.31
C ALA A 128 -15.41 -12.34 24.70
N THR A 129 -16.46 -13.17 24.77
CA THR A 129 -17.19 -13.43 26.02
C THR A 129 -16.38 -14.35 26.95
N PHE A 130 -15.48 -15.15 26.39
CA PHE A 130 -14.61 -16.08 27.10
C PHE A 130 -13.18 -16.07 26.54
N GLY A 131 -12.25 -16.60 27.33
CA GLY A 131 -10.88 -16.86 26.94
C GLY A 131 -10.41 -18.21 27.47
N CYS A 132 -9.39 -18.79 26.84
CA CYS A 132 -8.83 -20.06 27.30
C CYS A 132 -7.90 -19.88 28.51
N SER A 133 -7.81 -20.94 29.32
CA SER A 133 -6.85 -21.05 30.43
C SER A 133 -5.70 -22.03 30.15
N CYS A 134 -5.43 -22.30 28.87
CA CYS A 134 -4.42 -23.27 28.45
C CYS A 134 -3.02 -22.86 28.89
N THR A 135 -2.21 -23.85 29.26
CA THR A 135 -0.75 -23.66 29.41
C THR A 135 -0.04 -23.79 28.06
N ASP A 136 -0.54 -24.67 27.19
CA ASP A 136 -0.10 -24.83 25.81
C ASP A 136 -1.31 -24.81 24.86
N CYS A 137 -1.56 -23.66 24.24
CA CYS A 137 -2.66 -23.47 23.28
C CYS A 137 -2.52 -24.28 21.98
N PHE A 138 -1.36 -24.89 21.72
CA PHE A 138 -1.15 -25.72 20.53
C PHE A 138 -1.57 -27.18 20.73
N LEU A 139 -1.45 -27.69 21.96
CA LEU A 139 -1.72 -29.09 22.31
C LEU A 139 -3.05 -29.29 23.02
N GLU A 140 -3.50 -28.29 23.79
CA GLU A 140 -4.73 -28.36 24.58
C GLU A 140 -5.98 -27.98 23.78
N LYS A 141 -7.16 -28.28 24.35
CA LYS A 141 -8.44 -27.76 23.85
C LYS A 141 -8.49 -26.25 24.12
N CYS A 142 -8.32 -25.47 23.06
CA CYS A 142 -8.22 -24.00 23.10
C CYS A 142 -9.47 -23.33 22.47
N CYS A 143 -9.45 -22.00 22.30
CA CYS A 143 -10.57 -21.21 21.77
C CYS A 143 -11.18 -21.78 20.46
N PRO A 144 -10.41 -22.27 19.46
CA PRO A 144 -11.01 -22.90 18.29
C PRO A 144 -11.90 -24.09 18.63
N ALA A 145 -11.46 -24.93 19.56
CA ALA A 145 -12.20 -26.13 19.96
C ALA A 145 -13.52 -25.77 20.67
N GLU A 146 -13.53 -24.68 21.44
CA GLU A 146 -14.75 -24.14 22.07
C GLU A 146 -15.75 -23.63 21.03
N ALA A 147 -15.25 -23.04 19.94
CA ALA A 147 -16.05 -22.64 18.78
C ALA A 147 -16.38 -23.82 17.83
N GLY A 148 -16.05 -25.06 18.20
CA GLY A 148 -16.33 -26.25 17.40
C GLY A 148 -15.47 -26.41 16.13
N VAL A 149 -14.35 -25.68 16.03
CA VAL A 149 -13.45 -25.71 14.86
C VAL A 149 -12.02 -26.10 15.22
N LEU A 150 -11.22 -26.44 14.21
CA LEU A 150 -9.82 -26.82 14.40
C LEU A 150 -8.92 -25.60 14.54
N LEU A 151 -7.82 -25.76 15.30
CA LEU A 151 -6.74 -24.77 15.33
C LEU A 151 -6.25 -24.45 13.91
N ALA A 152 -6.31 -23.17 13.54
CA ALA A 152 -6.06 -22.71 12.18
C ALA A 152 -4.60 -22.83 11.75
N TYR A 153 -3.66 -22.76 12.69
CA TYR A 153 -2.23 -22.61 12.41
C TYR A 153 -1.41 -23.85 12.77
N ASN A 154 -0.35 -24.10 12.01
CA ASN A 154 0.70 -25.06 12.37
C ASN A 154 1.82 -24.37 13.19
N LYS A 155 2.82 -25.15 13.66
CA LYS A 155 3.98 -24.63 14.42
C LYS A 155 4.83 -23.61 13.65
N ASN A 156 4.68 -23.53 12.33
CA ASN A 156 5.37 -22.58 11.46
C ASN A 156 4.54 -21.33 11.14
N GLN A 157 3.44 -21.10 11.87
CA GLN A 157 2.54 -19.94 11.69
C GLN A 157 1.85 -19.91 10.32
N GLN A 158 1.65 -21.09 9.72
CA GLN A 158 0.96 -21.24 8.44
C GLN A 158 -0.44 -21.78 8.65
N ILE A 159 -1.41 -21.25 7.90
CA ILE A 159 -2.79 -21.75 7.91
C ILE A 159 -2.83 -23.20 7.36
N LYS A 160 -3.58 -24.06 8.05
CA LYS A 160 -3.75 -25.48 7.70
C LYS A 160 -5.22 -25.90 7.52
N ILE A 161 -6.16 -24.99 7.76
CA ILE A 161 -7.60 -25.19 7.54
C ILE A 161 -7.97 -24.77 6.10
N PRO A 162 -9.00 -25.38 5.49
CA PRO A 162 -9.43 -25.03 4.14
C PRO A 162 -10.15 -23.67 4.09
N PRO A 163 -10.26 -23.04 2.90
CA PRO A 163 -11.11 -21.87 2.70
C PRO A 163 -12.55 -22.12 3.16
N GLY A 164 -13.21 -21.08 3.70
CA GLY A 164 -14.56 -21.17 4.28
C GLY A 164 -14.59 -21.67 5.73
N THR A 165 -13.46 -22.08 6.31
CA THR A 165 -13.37 -22.38 7.75
C THR A 165 -12.96 -21.12 8.53
N PRO A 166 -13.68 -20.74 9.59
CA PRO A 166 -13.37 -19.53 10.37
C PRO A 166 -12.13 -19.74 11.25
N ILE A 167 -11.48 -18.63 11.59
CA ILE A 167 -10.31 -18.60 12.48
C ILE A 167 -10.74 -17.98 13.81
N TYR A 168 -10.64 -18.75 14.89
CA TYR A 168 -10.82 -18.25 16.25
C TYR A 168 -9.47 -18.14 16.97
N GLU A 169 -8.87 -16.95 16.94
CA GLU A 169 -7.63 -16.68 17.67
C GLU A 169 -7.88 -16.56 19.19
N CYS A 170 -6.81 -16.75 19.98
CA CYS A 170 -6.84 -16.36 21.38
C CYS A 170 -6.98 -14.83 21.49
N ASN A 171 -7.73 -14.37 22.49
CA ASN A 171 -8.12 -12.98 22.67
C ASN A 171 -7.60 -12.40 24.00
N SER A 172 -7.98 -11.16 24.33
CA SER A 172 -7.54 -10.47 25.55
C SER A 172 -8.01 -11.11 26.86
N ARG A 173 -9.03 -11.98 26.84
CA ARG A 173 -9.49 -12.73 28.01
C ARG A 173 -8.75 -14.06 28.22
N CYS A 174 -7.89 -14.46 27.29
CA CYS A 174 -7.10 -15.69 27.40
C CYS A 174 -5.87 -15.50 28.29
N GLN A 175 -5.47 -16.54 29.03
CA GLN A 175 -4.29 -16.52 29.91
C GLN A 175 -2.95 -16.59 29.14
N CYS A 176 -2.97 -16.95 27.86
CA CYS A 176 -1.77 -17.08 27.05
C CYS A 176 -1.24 -15.72 26.59
N GLY A 177 0.09 -15.58 26.62
CA GLY A 177 0.80 -14.36 26.23
C GLY A 177 0.83 -14.08 24.71
N PRO A 178 1.52 -13.01 24.29
CA PRO A 178 1.59 -12.58 22.89
C PRO A 178 2.25 -13.61 21.97
N ASP A 179 3.17 -14.44 22.48
CA ASP A 179 3.85 -15.48 21.69
C ASP A 179 3.01 -16.74 21.47
N CYS A 180 1.76 -16.75 21.95
CA CYS A 180 0.82 -17.83 21.68
C CYS A 180 0.75 -18.16 20.18
N PRO A 181 0.83 -19.46 19.79
CA PRO A 181 0.76 -19.88 18.40
C PRO A 181 -0.62 -19.67 17.76
N ASN A 182 -1.65 -19.38 18.57
CA ASN A 182 -3.00 -19.01 18.13
C ASN A 182 -3.23 -17.48 18.19
N ARG A 183 -2.17 -16.68 18.02
CA ARG A 183 -2.20 -15.21 17.87
C ARG A 183 -1.31 -14.81 16.70
N ILE A 184 -1.85 -14.77 15.50
CA ILE A 184 -1.14 -14.54 14.23
C ILE A 184 -1.65 -13.26 13.55
N VAL A 185 -2.96 -13.17 13.24
CA VAL A 185 -3.57 -12.00 12.60
C VAL A 185 -3.40 -10.77 13.48
N GLN A 186 -3.69 -10.89 14.77
CA GLN A 186 -3.57 -9.79 15.74
C GLN A 186 -2.13 -9.28 15.96
N LYS A 187 -1.09 -9.98 15.46
CA LYS A 187 0.29 -9.48 15.46
C LYS A 187 0.55 -8.46 14.35
N GLY A 188 -0.40 -8.29 13.43
CA GLY A 188 -0.29 -7.41 12.29
C GLY A 188 0.68 -7.92 11.22
N THR A 189 0.85 -7.11 10.18
CA THR A 189 1.71 -7.42 9.04
C THR A 189 3.19 -7.48 9.45
N GLN A 190 3.84 -8.62 9.18
CA GLN A 190 5.25 -8.83 9.50
C GLN A 190 6.21 -8.49 8.35
N TYR A 191 5.69 -8.35 7.13
CA TYR A 191 6.49 -8.19 5.91
C TYR A 191 6.57 -6.73 5.50
N SER A 192 7.73 -6.31 5.01
CA SER A 192 7.84 -5.02 4.35
C SER A 192 7.25 -5.09 2.94
N LEU A 193 6.32 -4.19 2.66
CA LEU A 193 5.54 -4.14 1.42
C LEU A 193 5.82 -2.82 0.70
N CYS A 194 5.65 -2.83 -0.62
CA CYS A 194 5.84 -1.66 -1.46
C CYS A 194 4.60 -1.42 -2.32
N ILE A 195 3.98 -0.26 -2.12
CA ILE A 195 2.97 0.28 -3.02
C ILE A 195 3.71 0.83 -4.24
N PHE A 196 3.48 0.25 -5.41
CA PHE A 196 4.19 0.58 -6.63
C PHE A 196 3.25 0.92 -7.77
N ARG A 197 3.68 1.81 -8.66
CA ARG A 197 2.93 2.08 -9.88
C ARG A 197 3.13 0.94 -10.89
N THR A 198 2.05 0.31 -11.31
CA THR A 198 2.07 -0.78 -12.30
C THR A 198 2.37 -0.25 -13.69
N SER A 199 3.07 -1.03 -14.53
CA SER A 199 3.42 -0.64 -15.90
C SER A 199 2.38 -1.00 -16.96
N ASN A 200 1.33 -1.74 -16.58
CA ASN A 200 0.31 -2.29 -17.47
C ASN A 200 -1.03 -1.53 -17.41
N GLY A 201 -1.06 -0.37 -16.74
CA GLY A 201 -2.26 0.46 -16.66
C GLY A 201 -3.22 0.10 -15.51
N CYS A 202 -2.89 -0.85 -14.65
CA CYS A 202 -3.68 -1.20 -13.46
C CYS A 202 -3.50 -0.24 -12.28
N GLY A 203 -3.02 0.98 -12.53
CA GLY A 203 -2.80 1.98 -11.48
C GLY A 203 -1.75 1.56 -10.45
N TRP A 204 -2.07 1.75 -9.17
CA TRP A 204 -1.22 1.33 -8.05
C TRP A 204 -1.36 -0.18 -7.78
N GLY A 205 -0.31 -0.79 -7.27
CA GLY A 205 -0.26 -2.20 -6.89
C GLY A 205 0.57 -2.40 -5.63
N VAL A 206 0.55 -3.60 -5.06
CA VAL A 206 1.38 -3.95 -3.90
C VAL A 206 2.29 -5.12 -4.25
N LYS A 207 3.57 -5.01 -3.89
CA LYS A 207 4.55 -6.09 -3.96
C LYS A 207 5.22 -6.29 -2.61
N THR A 208 5.61 -7.52 -2.29
CA THR A 208 6.46 -7.81 -1.13
C THR A 208 7.94 -7.57 -1.47
N LEU A 209 8.72 -7.10 -0.49
CA LEU A 209 10.17 -6.96 -0.62
C LEU A 209 10.94 -8.17 -0.10
N VAL A 210 10.22 -9.13 0.49
CA VAL A 210 10.78 -10.35 1.09
C VAL A 210 9.97 -11.56 0.64
N LYS A 211 10.61 -12.74 0.65
CA LYS A 211 9.91 -13.99 0.36
C LYS A 211 8.87 -14.28 1.44
N ILE A 212 7.63 -14.50 1.03
CA ILE A 212 6.53 -14.93 1.90
C ILE A 212 6.33 -16.44 1.70
N LYS A 213 6.30 -17.20 2.79
CA LYS A 213 6.04 -18.65 2.72
C LYS A 213 4.57 -18.87 2.37
N ARG A 214 4.27 -19.96 1.65
CA ARG A 214 2.88 -20.36 1.37
C ARG A 214 2.06 -20.40 2.67
N MET A 215 0.76 -20.11 2.57
CA MET A 215 -0.16 -20.20 3.70
C MET A 215 0.18 -19.28 4.89
N SER A 216 0.95 -18.21 4.68
CA SER A 216 1.25 -17.23 5.74
C SER A 216 0.26 -16.08 5.69
N PHE A 217 -0.11 -15.56 6.86
CA PHE A 217 -0.85 -14.30 6.97
C PHE A 217 -0.06 -13.15 6.33
N VAL A 218 -0.71 -12.29 5.56
CA VAL A 218 -0.07 -11.15 4.88
C VAL A 218 -0.55 -9.83 5.49
N MET A 219 -1.83 -9.52 5.36
CA MET A 219 -2.49 -8.32 5.90
C MET A 219 -4.00 -8.58 6.00
N GLU A 220 -4.69 -7.78 6.80
CA GLU A 220 -6.16 -7.70 6.82
C GLU A 220 -6.67 -6.77 5.72
N TYR A 221 -7.91 -6.95 5.30
CA TYR A 221 -8.64 -5.97 4.49
C TYR A 221 -9.45 -5.09 5.44
N VAL A 222 -9.11 -3.80 5.55
CA VAL A 222 -9.78 -2.87 6.47
C VAL A 222 -10.31 -1.65 5.73
N GLY A 223 -11.37 -1.08 6.27
CA GLY A 223 -12.06 0.07 5.72
C GLY A 223 -13.08 0.64 6.71
N GLU A 224 -13.95 1.51 6.21
CA GLU A 224 -15.16 1.88 6.93
C GLU A 224 -16.10 0.68 7.01
N VAL A 225 -16.65 0.37 8.17
CA VAL A 225 -17.72 -0.64 8.28
C VAL A 225 -19.04 0.12 8.18
N ILE A 226 -19.81 -0.20 7.15
CA ILE A 226 -21.09 0.40 6.79
C ILE A 226 -22.16 -0.68 6.68
N THR A 227 -23.44 -0.29 6.72
CA THR A 227 -24.54 -1.22 6.43
C THR A 227 -24.55 -1.56 4.95
N SER A 228 -25.09 -2.73 4.59
CA SER A 228 -25.26 -3.14 3.19
C SER A 228 -26.14 -2.17 2.38
N GLU A 229 -27.12 -1.52 3.03
CA GLU A 229 -27.92 -0.46 2.41
C GLU A 229 -27.07 0.76 2.01
N GLU A 230 -26.18 1.21 2.91
CA GLU A 230 -25.27 2.33 2.61
C GLU A 230 -24.23 1.92 1.56
N ALA A 231 -23.79 0.66 1.56
CA ALA A 231 -22.89 0.11 0.54
C ALA A 231 -23.53 0.13 -0.84
N GLU A 232 -24.79 -0.32 -0.97
CA GLU A 232 -25.56 -0.27 -2.23
C GLU A 232 -25.70 1.18 -2.73
N ARG A 233 -26.06 2.12 -1.83
CA ARG A 233 -26.16 3.54 -2.16
C ARG A 233 -24.83 4.12 -2.67
N ARG A 234 -23.69 3.70 -2.10
CA ARG A 234 -22.34 4.10 -2.56
C ARG A 234 -21.94 3.38 -3.86
N GLY A 235 -22.29 2.10 -4.00
CA GLY A 235 -22.01 1.23 -5.14
C GLY A 235 -22.49 1.84 -6.45
N GLN A 236 -23.72 2.37 -6.46
CA GLN A 236 -24.29 3.06 -7.63
C GLN A 236 -23.42 4.23 -8.13
N LEU A 237 -22.70 4.92 -7.23
CA LEU A 237 -21.77 5.99 -7.59
C LEU A 237 -20.38 5.45 -8.01
N TYR A 238 -19.99 4.29 -7.48
CA TYR A 238 -18.70 3.64 -7.68
C TYR A 238 -18.63 2.88 -8.99
N ASP A 239 -19.71 2.21 -9.40
CA ASP A 239 -19.78 1.46 -10.66
C ASP A 239 -19.53 2.37 -11.86
N ASN A 240 -20.10 3.57 -11.84
CA ASN A 240 -19.87 4.61 -12.85
C ASN A 240 -18.40 5.06 -12.95
N LYS A 241 -17.58 4.78 -11.93
CA LYS A 241 -16.16 5.14 -11.82
C LYS A 241 -15.23 3.92 -11.85
N GLY A 242 -15.77 2.69 -11.96
CA GLY A 242 -15.00 1.45 -11.89
C GLY A 242 -14.26 1.25 -10.56
N ILE A 243 -14.83 1.73 -9.45
CA ILE A 243 -14.23 1.67 -8.12
C ILE A 243 -14.65 0.36 -7.43
N THR A 244 -13.67 -0.49 -7.08
CA THR A 244 -13.92 -1.80 -6.46
C THR A 244 -13.31 -1.88 -5.06
N TYR A 245 -13.94 -1.22 -4.08
CA TYR A 245 -13.45 -1.19 -2.69
C TYR A 245 -14.47 -1.67 -1.64
N LEU A 246 -15.65 -2.09 -2.08
CA LEU A 246 -16.67 -2.69 -1.23
C LEU A 246 -16.38 -4.19 -1.06
N PHE A 247 -16.40 -4.66 0.18
CA PHE A 247 -16.20 -6.06 0.53
C PHE A 247 -17.26 -6.48 1.56
N ASP A 248 -18.20 -7.33 1.17
CA ASP A 248 -19.30 -7.76 2.03
C ASP A 248 -18.81 -8.70 3.14
N LEU A 249 -19.34 -8.54 4.36
CA LEU A 249 -19.02 -9.39 5.51
C LEU A 249 -19.99 -10.57 5.61
N ASP A 250 -20.17 -11.28 4.49
CA ASP A 250 -21.24 -12.27 4.23
C ASP A 250 -21.05 -13.67 4.84
N TYR A 251 -20.07 -13.84 5.75
CA TYR A 251 -19.76 -15.16 6.32
C TYR A 251 -20.92 -15.74 7.16
N GLU A 252 -21.56 -14.92 7.99
CA GLU A 252 -22.70 -15.31 8.83
C GLU A 252 -23.92 -14.38 8.67
N SER A 253 -23.74 -13.17 8.15
CA SER A 253 -24.76 -12.13 8.06
C SER A 253 -24.50 -11.26 6.84
N ASP A 254 -25.56 -10.76 6.22
CA ASP A 254 -25.52 -9.82 5.09
C ASP A 254 -25.74 -8.37 5.52
N GLU A 255 -25.53 -8.04 6.81
CA GLU A 255 -25.84 -6.73 7.38
C GLU A 255 -24.78 -5.65 7.09
N PHE A 256 -23.52 -6.05 6.90
CA PHE A 256 -22.39 -5.11 6.86
C PHE A 256 -21.45 -5.34 5.68
N THR A 257 -20.87 -4.23 5.21
CA THR A 257 -19.86 -4.17 4.16
C THR A 257 -18.69 -3.31 4.62
N VAL A 258 -17.47 -3.70 4.25
CA VAL A 258 -16.26 -2.90 4.42
C VAL A 258 -16.02 -2.06 3.17
N ASP A 259 -16.02 -0.74 3.31
CA ASP A 259 -15.70 0.23 2.26
C ASP A 259 -14.29 0.79 2.47
N ALA A 260 -13.35 0.36 1.62
CA ALA A 260 -11.97 0.83 1.65
C ALA A 260 -11.69 2.05 0.74
N ALA A 261 -12.71 2.70 0.15
CA ALA A 261 -12.50 3.71 -0.89
C ALA A 261 -11.74 4.95 -0.40
N ARG A 262 -12.01 5.39 0.83
CA ARG A 262 -11.37 6.58 1.44
C ARG A 262 -10.50 6.24 2.62
N TYR A 263 -10.93 5.31 3.47
CA TYR A 263 -10.17 4.85 4.62
C TYR A 263 -9.78 3.40 4.38
N GLY A 264 -8.51 3.05 4.47
CA GLY A 264 -8.07 1.67 4.33
C GLY A 264 -6.61 1.48 4.73
N ASN A 265 -6.10 0.26 4.68
CA ASN A 265 -4.68 -0.02 4.85
C ASN A 265 -4.01 -0.29 3.47
N VAL A 266 -2.89 -1.02 3.45
CA VAL A 266 -2.20 -1.39 2.21
C VAL A 266 -3.08 -2.23 1.26
N SER A 267 -4.08 -2.97 1.76
CA SER A 267 -4.99 -3.81 0.98
C SER A 267 -5.78 -3.03 -0.06
N HIS A 268 -6.04 -1.74 0.18
CA HIS A 268 -6.67 -0.83 -0.78
C HIS A 268 -5.96 -0.82 -2.14
N PHE A 269 -4.63 -0.99 -2.15
CA PHE A 269 -3.83 -0.94 -3.38
C PHE A 269 -3.57 -2.34 -3.97
N VAL A 270 -4.18 -3.40 -3.44
CA VAL A 270 -3.98 -4.76 -3.95
C VAL A 270 -4.87 -4.98 -5.18
N ASN A 271 -4.24 -5.30 -6.31
CA ASN A 271 -4.96 -5.54 -7.55
C ASN A 271 -5.60 -6.93 -7.60
N HIS A 272 -6.75 -7.01 -8.26
CA HIS A 272 -7.35 -8.27 -8.67
C HIS A 272 -6.45 -9.00 -9.67
N SER A 273 -6.42 -10.34 -9.58
CA SER A 273 -5.72 -11.20 -10.54
C SER A 273 -6.54 -12.45 -10.79
N VAL A 274 -6.87 -12.70 -12.05
CA VAL A 274 -7.41 -13.99 -12.48
C VAL A 274 -6.24 -14.92 -12.74
N ARG A 275 -6.08 -15.94 -11.91
CA ARG A 275 -5.29 -17.13 -12.28
C ARG A 275 -6.26 -18.29 -12.42
N ASN A 276 -6.46 -18.74 -13.65
CA ASN A 276 -6.98 -20.07 -13.92
C ASN A 276 -5.88 -21.04 -13.46
N THR A 277 -6.02 -21.58 -12.25
CA THR A 277 -5.27 -22.77 -11.80
C THR A 277 -5.95 -24.02 -12.31
#